data_AF-A0A524PHL7-F1
#
_entry.id   AF-A0A524PHL7-F1
#
_cell.length_a   1.000
_cell.length_b   1.000
_cell.length_c   1.000
_cell.angle_alpha   90.00
_cell.angle_beta   90.00
_cell.angle_gamma   90.00
#
_symmetry.space_group_name_H-M   'P 1'
#
loop_
_entity.id
_entity.type
_entity.pdbx_description
1 polymer ?
#
loop_
_entity_poly.entity_id
_entity_poly.type
_entity_poly.pdbx_seq_one_letter_code
_entity_poly.pdbx_strand_id
1 'polypeptide(L)'
;MIWFNKTADDRSFLQAVNSGNRESAGTFNMLGEDFPIFIVWENGVETTVLYGDEHFSVGDLHFSIALINLDRGQEGGPDIPPGLKREVEQILGSFVAASVDYTPLGPIPLSDDLPCATAEESSSWWVICNVRDALLSGNLSTLQLWMSNPFPLGYWASEWTTRSPSEVIEELRAYRLPENLGSLTFTSNREQFPPLYGMPIEGMLGPDVKIEQVLYSEGWGADGSGAALLLFGPDEAGATRLKAILVSQQHFD
;
A
#
# COMPACT_ATOMS: atom_id res chain seq x y z
N MET A 1 15.28 -11.65 0.96
CA MET A 1 16.63 -12.21 0.72
C MET A 1 16.94 -12.03 -0.76
N ILE A 2 17.82 -11.09 -1.10
CA ILE A 2 18.20 -10.83 -2.50
C ILE A 2 19.41 -11.71 -2.84
N TRP A 3 19.38 -12.37 -4.00
CA TRP A 3 20.49 -13.17 -4.52
C TRP A 3 21.26 -12.37 -5.57
N PHE A 4 22.59 -12.35 -5.47
CA PHE A 4 23.46 -11.79 -6.50
C PHE A 4 24.30 -12.93 -7.08
N ASN A 5 24.31 -13.05 -8.41
CA ASN A 5 25.23 -13.93 -9.11
C ASN A 5 26.31 -13.06 -9.77
N LYS A 6 27.58 -13.28 -9.42
CA LYS A 6 28.73 -12.60 -10.03
C LYS A 6 29.65 -13.65 -10.62
N THR A 7 29.86 -13.59 -11.93
CA THR A 7 30.93 -14.33 -12.62
C THR A 7 32.27 -13.64 -12.38
N ALA A 8 33.33 -14.44 -12.24
CA ALA A 8 34.61 -14.02 -11.66
C ALA A 8 35.39 -12.93 -12.42
N ASP A 9 34.96 -12.53 -13.63
CA ASP A 9 35.70 -11.61 -14.51
C ASP A 9 35.10 -10.19 -14.62
N ASP A 10 33.99 -9.89 -13.94
CA ASP A 10 33.29 -8.62 -14.19
C ASP A 10 33.77 -7.45 -13.32
N ARG A 11 34.38 -6.45 -13.99
CA ARG A 11 34.77 -5.14 -13.46
C ARG A 11 33.55 -4.21 -13.36
N SER A 12 32.51 -4.62 -12.65
CA SER A 12 31.41 -3.72 -12.29
C SER A 12 31.73 -2.97 -11.00
N PHE A 13 31.50 -1.66 -11.00
CA PHE A 13 31.63 -0.78 -9.84
C PHE A 13 30.22 -0.43 -9.32
N LEU A 14 30.00 -0.58 -8.01
CA LEU A 14 28.77 -0.17 -7.34
C LEU A 14 28.97 1.25 -6.78
N GLN A 15 28.27 2.24 -7.33
CA GLN A 15 28.23 3.59 -6.76
C GLN A 15 26.81 3.87 -6.25
N ALA A 16 26.64 3.88 -4.93
CA ALA A 16 25.43 4.40 -4.31
C ALA A 16 25.55 5.92 -4.15
N VAL A 17 24.62 6.67 -4.72
CA VAL A 17 24.51 8.13 -4.49
C VAL A 17 23.56 8.34 -3.31
N ASN A 18 24.06 8.98 -2.26
CA ASN A 18 23.25 9.36 -1.11
C ASN A 18 22.42 10.59 -1.48
N SER A 19 21.10 10.48 -1.42
CA SER A 19 20.19 11.64 -1.48
C SER A 19 19.47 11.71 -0.13
N GLY A 20 19.64 12.84 0.53
CA GLY A 20 19.04 13.14 1.83
C GLY A 20 17.62 13.66 1.71
N ASN A 21 16.88 13.47 2.80
CA ASN A 21 15.49 13.85 3.11
C ASN A 21 14.37 13.11 2.37
N ARG A 22 13.64 12.30 3.15
CA ARG A 22 12.24 11.81 3.11
C ARG A 22 11.55 11.43 1.80
N GLU A 23 12.12 11.67 0.62
CA GLU A 23 11.47 11.39 -0.67
C GLU A 23 12.33 10.59 -1.65
N SER A 24 13.57 10.25 -1.32
CA SER A 24 14.45 9.56 -2.27
C SER A 24 14.74 8.12 -1.85
N ALA A 25 14.01 7.18 -2.45
CA ALA A 25 14.53 5.83 -2.65
C ALA A 25 15.91 5.95 -3.32
N GLY A 26 16.94 5.36 -2.72
CA GLY A 26 18.29 5.40 -3.28
C GLY A 26 18.29 4.82 -4.70
N THR A 27 18.80 5.56 -5.66
CA THR A 27 19.00 5.04 -7.02
C THR A 27 20.24 4.16 -7.03
N PHE A 28 20.09 2.90 -7.43
CA PHE A 28 21.23 2.01 -7.66
C PHE A 28 21.62 2.11 -9.14
N ASN A 29 22.78 2.70 -9.42
CA ASN A 29 23.38 2.66 -10.75
C ASN A 29 24.40 1.53 -10.77
N MET A 30 24.13 0.49 -11.55
CA MET A 30 25.08 -0.59 -11.81
C MET A 30 25.65 -0.42 -13.21
N LEU A 31 26.95 -0.20 -13.29
CA LEU A 31 27.67 -0.14 -14.57
C LEU A 31 28.24 -1.53 -14.84
N GLY A 32 27.68 -2.24 -15.82
CA GLY A 32 28.13 -3.56 -16.29
C GLY A 32 27.49 -3.91 -17.63
N GLU A 33 28.22 -4.66 -18.48
CA GLU A 33 27.80 -4.97 -19.86
C GLU A 33 26.87 -6.20 -19.99
N ASP A 34 26.68 -6.96 -18.90
CA ASP A 34 25.88 -8.20 -18.89
C ASP A 34 24.62 -8.06 -18.02
N PHE A 35 23.50 -8.59 -18.52
CA PHE A 35 22.16 -8.50 -17.91
C PHE A 35 22.09 -9.22 -16.54
N PRO A 36 22.04 -8.49 -15.41
CA PRO A 36 21.81 -9.14 -14.12
C PRO A 36 20.34 -9.58 -14.00
N ILE A 37 20.13 -10.80 -13.49
CA ILE A 37 18.80 -11.25 -13.05
C ILE A 37 18.68 -10.88 -11.59
N PHE A 38 17.64 -10.12 -11.24
CA PHE A 38 17.31 -9.83 -9.86
C PHE A 38 16.18 -10.74 -9.39
N ILE A 39 16.31 -11.25 -8.17
CA ILE A 39 15.21 -11.91 -7.48
C ILE A 39 15.01 -11.11 -6.20
N VAL A 40 13.88 -10.41 -6.14
CA VAL A 40 13.45 -9.62 -4.99
C VAL A 40 12.51 -10.48 -4.16
N TRP A 41 12.71 -10.47 -2.84
CA TRP A 41 11.86 -11.19 -1.90
C TRP A 41 11.22 -10.16 -0.98
N GLU A 42 9.91 -10.00 -1.10
CA GLU A 42 9.09 -9.06 -0.33
C GLU A 42 8.04 -9.85 0.43
N ASN A 43 8.01 -9.75 1.76
CA ASN A 43 7.00 -10.37 2.62
C ASN A 43 6.72 -11.86 2.36
N GLY A 44 7.75 -12.62 1.90
CA GLY A 44 7.64 -14.05 1.59
C GLY A 44 7.23 -14.38 0.15
N VAL A 45 7.06 -13.38 -0.71
CA VAL A 45 6.79 -13.54 -2.16
C VAL A 45 8.07 -13.29 -2.95
N GLU A 46 8.36 -14.20 -3.88
CA GLU A 46 9.50 -14.13 -4.80
C GLU A 46 9.09 -13.43 -6.10
N THR A 47 9.75 -12.33 -6.45
CA THR A 47 9.58 -11.61 -7.72
C THR A 47 10.89 -11.63 -8.48
N THR A 48 10.89 -12.31 -9.64
CA THR A 48 12.03 -12.30 -10.57
C THR A 48 11.90 -11.10 -11.50
N VAL A 49 12.84 -10.17 -11.39
CA VAL A 49 12.93 -9.00 -12.27
C VAL A 49 14.08 -9.24 -13.24
N LEU A 50 13.74 -9.46 -14.51
CA LEU A 50 14.70 -9.51 -15.62
C LEU A 50 14.91 -8.08 -16.10
N TYR A 51 16.16 -7.59 -16.03
CA TYR A 51 16.41 -6.17 -16.27
C TYR A 51 16.82 -5.86 -17.70
N GLY A 52 16.15 -4.86 -18.27
CA GLY A 52 16.50 -4.17 -19.51
C GLY A 52 16.23 -2.65 -19.49
N ASP A 53 15.87 -2.05 -18.35
CA ASP A 53 15.52 -0.62 -18.26
C ASP A 53 16.10 0.04 -17.01
N GLU A 54 16.97 1.04 -17.17
CA GLU A 54 17.97 1.59 -16.23
C GLU A 54 17.51 2.06 -14.82
N HIS A 55 16.22 2.06 -14.44
CA HIS A 55 15.76 2.48 -13.10
C HIS A 55 14.61 1.65 -12.49
N PHE A 56 14.74 1.22 -11.24
CA PHE A 56 13.63 0.70 -10.42
C PHE A 56 13.65 1.30 -9.01
N SER A 57 12.46 1.45 -8.41
CA SER A 57 12.26 1.98 -7.06
C SER A 57 11.53 0.95 -6.21
N VAL A 58 11.95 0.82 -4.95
CA VAL A 58 11.29 0.01 -3.92
C VAL A 58 11.11 0.95 -2.74
N GLY A 59 9.87 1.17 -2.29
CA GLY A 59 9.48 2.23 -1.34
C GLY A 59 10.10 2.13 0.07
N ASP A 60 9.28 2.35 1.11
CA ASP A 60 9.73 2.46 2.52
C ASP A 60 10.08 1.12 3.20
N LEU A 61 10.91 0.29 2.56
CA LEU A 61 11.18 -1.09 3.01
C LEU A 61 12.54 -1.27 3.71
N HIS A 62 12.51 -2.00 4.83
CA HIS A 62 13.68 -2.68 5.38
C HIS A 62 14.04 -3.89 4.51
N PHE A 63 15.25 -3.94 3.97
CA PHE A 63 15.74 -5.12 3.24
C PHE A 63 17.05 -5.65 3.83
N SER A 64 17.28 -6.95 3.64
CA SER A 64 18.53 -7.63 4.01
C SER A 64 19.25 -8.08 2.75
N ILE A 65 20.51 -7.65 2.62
CA ILE A 65 21.42 -8.05 1.55
C ILE A 65 22.19 -9.28 2.03
N ALA A 66 22.16 -10.37 1.28
CA ALA A 66 23.02 -11.53 1.48
C ALA A 66 23.96 -11.68 0.28
N LEU A 67 25.25 -11.86 0.53
CA LEU A 67 26.24 -12.14 -0.51
C LEU A 67 26.58 -13.61 -0.45
N ILE A 68 26.32 -14.34 -1.54
CA ILE A 68 26.64 -15.76 -1.65
C ILE A 68 27.61 -15.93 -2.82
N ASN A 69 28.78 -16.48 -2.54
CA ASN A 69 29.77 -16.82 -3.54
C ASN A 69 29.44 -18.21 -4.11
N LEU A 70 28.82 -18.27 -5.29
CA LEU A 70 28.44 -19.52 -5.95
C LEU A 70 29.55 -19.99 -6.88
N ASP A 71 30.69 -20.35 -6.31
CA ASP A 71 31.70 -21.08 -7.08
C ASP A 71 31.28 -22.56 -7.15
N ARG A 72 30.49 -22.89 -8.17
CA ARG A 72 30.04 -24.27 -8.44
C ARG A 72 31.23 -25.08 -8.99
N GLY A 73 32.08 -25.60 -8.11
CA GLY A 73 32.98 -26.67 -8.54
C GLY A 73 34.17 -27.05 -7.67
N GLN A 74 34.53 -26.31 -6.61
CA GLN A 74 35.66 -26.71 -5.77
C GLN A 74 35.27 -26.80 -4.29
N GLU A 75 35.49 -27.99 -3.71
CA GLU A 75 35.47 -28.23 -2.27
C GLU A 75 36.60 -27.43 -1.60
N GLY A 76 36.33 -26.15 -1.36
CA GLY A 76 37.29 -25.17 -0.88
C GLY A 76 36.81 -23.79 -1.31
N GLY A 77 35.73 -23.31 -0.68
CA GLY A 77 35.06 -22.06 -1.06
C GLY A 77 36.06 -20.90 -1.15
N PRO A 78 35.97 -20.02 -2.17
CA PRO A 78 36.90 -18.91 -2.28
C PRO A 78 36.69 -17.94 -1.11
N ASP A 79 37.77 -17.59 -0.44
CA ASP A 79 37.79 -16.46 0.49
C ASP A 79 37.19 -15.24 -0.20
N ILE A 80 36.20 -14.60 0.44
CA ILE A 80 35.65 -13.33 -0.04
C ILE A 80 36.83 -12.36 -0.20
N PRO A 81 37.04 -11.77 -1.40
CA PRO A 81 38.14 -10.85 -1.61
C PRO A 81 38.12 -9.76 -0.53
N PRO A 82 39.23 -9.49 0.18
CA PRO A 82 39.25 -8.54 1.30
C PRO A 82 38.75 -7.14 0.94
N GLY A 83 38.92 -6.74 -0.33
CA GLY A 83 38.39 -5.48 -0.86
C GLY A 83 36.86 -5.43 -0.89
N LEU A 84 36.21 -6.54 -1.28
CA LEU A 84 34.75 -6.63 -1.37
C LEU A 84 34.12 -6.58 0.02
N LYS A 85 34.70 -7.29 1.00
CA LYS A 85 34.23 -7.24 2.39
C LYS A 85 34.27 -5.82 2.95
N ARG A 86 35.36 -5.07 2.69
CA ARG A 86 35.50 -3.68 3.14
C ARG A 86 34.51 -2.74 2.48
N GLU A 87 34.27 -2.88 1.19
CA GLU A 87 33.27 -2.08 0.48
C GLU A 87 31.86 -2.34 1.01
N VAL A 88 31.52 -3.60 1.26
CA VAL A 88 30.22 -3.99 1.84
C VAL A 88 30.06 -3.45 3.26
N GLU A 89 31.08 -3.57 4.10
CA GLU A 89 31.06 -2.99 5.45
C GLU A 89 30.98 -1.46 5.43
N GLN A 90 31.60 -0.81 4.45
CA GLN A 90 31.56 0.65 4.29
C GLN A 90 30.19 1.14 3.80
N ILE A 91 29.55 0.38 2.90
CA ILE A 91 28.17 0.61 2.45
C ILE A 91 27.19 0.36 3.61
N LEU A 92 27.31 -0.75 4.33
CA LEU A 92 26.46 -1.04 5.48
C LEU A 92 26.65 -0.01 6.61
N GLY A 93 27.89 0.42 6.85
CA GLY A 93 28.21 1.46 7.84
C GLY A 93 27.64 2.84 7.49
N SER A 94 27.52 3.18 6.20
CA SER A 94 26.90 4.45 5.78
C SER A 94 25.37 4.44 5.95
N PHE A 95 24.73 3.27 5.86
CA PHE A 95 23.30 3.13 6.18
C PHE A 95 23.02 3.27 7.69
N VAL A 96 23.88 2.71 8.56
CA VAL A 96 23.69 2.78 10.02
C VAL A 96 23.91 4.20 10.57
N ALA A 97 24.86 4.95 10.01
CA ALA A 97 25.10 6.35 10.40
C ALA A 97 23.97 7.32 9.96
N ALA A 98 23.12 6.90 9.04
CA ALA A 98 21.92 7.61 8.61
C ALA A 98 20.64 7.09 9.30
N SER A 99 20.77 6.26 10.35
CA SER A 99 19.62 5.92 11.21
C SER A 99 19.14 7.18 11.92
N VAL A 100 18.21 7.86 11.28
CA VAL A 100 17.40 8.93 11.87
C VAL A 100 16.78 8.33 13.13
N ASP A 101 16.92 9.01 14.27
CA ASP A 101 16.22 8.67 15.51
C ASP A 101 14.75 8.41 15.17
N TYR A 102 14.36 7.14 15.18
CA TYR A 102 12.99 6.72 14.95
C TYR A 102 12.24 7.07 16.23
N THR A 103 11.86 8.34 16.35
CA THR A 103 10.84 8.73 17.30
C THR A 103 9.56 8.12 16.72
N PRO A 104 8.89 7.18 17.40
CA PRO A 104 7.61 6.68 16.92
C PRO A 104 6.73 7.91 16.74
N LEU A 105 6.42 8.25 15.49
CA LEU A 105 5.41 9.26 15.23
C LEU A 105 4.16 8.68 15.87
N GLY A 106 3.59 9.37 16.85
CA GLY A 106 2.25 9.06 17.31
C GLY A 106 1.31 8.99 16.10
N PRO A 107 0.15 8.33 16.22
CA PRO A 107 -0.79 8.17 15.11
C PRO A 107 -0.94 9.51 14.38
N ILE A 108 -0.62 9.53 13.09
CA ILE A 108 -0.77 10.74 12.27
C ILE A 108 -2.25 11.07 12.32
N PRO A 109 -2.65 12.24 12.86
CA PRO A 109 -4.06 12.59 12.89
C PRO A 109 -4.56 12.63 11.44
N LEU A 110 -5.57 11.80 11.14
CA LEU A 110 -6.18 11.80 9.82
C LEU A 110 -6.68 13.21 9.50
N SER A 111 -6.17 13.76 8.40
CA SER A 111 -6.61 15.05 7.89
C SER A 111 -7.85 14.83 7.05
N ASP A 112 -8.93 15.55 7.34
CA ASP A 112 -10.10 15.64 6.47
C ASP A 112 -9.73 16.45 5.22
N ASP A 113 -9.02 15.80 4.29
CA ASP A 113 -8.42 16.36 3.08
C ASP A 113 -9.40 16.39 1.88
N LEU A 114 -10.67 16.10 2.13
CA LEU A 114 -11.65 15.93 1.08
C LEU A 114 -12.09 17.28 0.51
N PRO A 115 -12.11 17.48 -0.82
CA PRO A 115 -12.45 18.75 -1.47
C PRO A 115 -13.97 19.02 -1.49
N CYS A 116 -14.70 18.68 -0.43
CA CYS A 116 -16.16 18.72 -0.39
C CYS A 116 -16.76 20.11 -0.55
N ALA A 117 -16.07 21.15 -0.07
CA ALA A 117 -16.53 22.53 -0.22
C ALA A 117 -16.50 23.03 -1.67
N THR A 118 -15.71 22.41 -2.53
CA THR A 118 -15.48 22.81 -3.93
C THR A 118 -15.87 21.74 -4.94
N ALA A 119 -16.47 20.64 -4.49
CA ALA A 119 -16.84 19.54 -5.37
C ALA A 119 -17.99 19.95 -6.30
N GLU A 120 -17.75 19.89 -7.61
CA GLU A 120 -18.76 20.19 -8.63
C GLU A 120 -19.88 19.14 -8.63
N GLU A 121 -21.13 19.57 -8.80
CA GLU A 121 -22.27 18.66 -8.86
C GLU A 121 -22.07 17.59 -9.94
N SER A 122 -22.43 16.34 -9.64
CA SER A 122 -22.22 15.17 -10.50
C SER A 122 -20.75 14.74 -10.72
N SER A 123 -19.77 15.39 -10.10
CA SER A 123 -18.39 14.86 -10.07
C SER A 123 -18.28 13.65 -9.14
N SER A 124 -17.21 12.86 -9.30
CA SER A 124 -16.91 11.74 -8.38
C SER A 124 -16.76 12.21 -6.94
N TRP A 125 -16.10 13.36 -6.74
CA TRP A 125 -15.94 13.99 -5.43
C TRP A 125 -17.27 14.39 -4.81
N TRP A 126 -18.22 14.86 -5.60
CA TRP A 126 -19.54 15.19 -5.08
C TRP A 126 -20.28 13.95 -4.55
N VAL A 127 -20.17 12.81 -5.24
CA VAL A 127 -20.72 11.53 -4.74
C VAL A 127 -20.02 11.10 -3.45
N ILE A 128 -18.68 11.15 -3.41
CA ILE A 128 -17.88 10.77 -2.23
C ILE A 128 -18.26 11.63 -1.01
N CYS A 129 -18.40 12.94 -1.19
CA CYS A 129 -18.79 13.85 -0.13
C CYS A 129 -20.23 13.61 0.36
N ASN A 130 -21.17 13.33 -0.54
CA ASN A 130 -22.53 12.95 -0.14
C ASN A 130 -22.56 11.63 0.64
N VAL A 131 -21.71 10.65 0.28
CA VAL A 131 -21.56 9.39 1.02
C VAL A 131 -20.97 9.63 2.41
N ARG A 132 -19.91 10.44 2.53
CA ARG A 132 -19.33 10.86 3.81
C ARG A 132 -20.38 11.54 4.70
N ASP A 133 -21.09 12.51 4.16
CA ASP A 133 -22.08 13.28 4.92
C ASP A 133 -23.26 12.40 5.35
N ALA A 134 -23.68 11.45 4.50
CA ALA A 134 -24.70 10.46 4.85
C ALA A 134 -24.26 9.55 6.01
N LEU A 135 -22.98 9.15 6.05
CA LEU A 135 -22.42 8.36 7.15
C LEU A 135 -22.35 9.19 8.45
N LEU A 136 -21.78 10.40 8.38
CA LEU A 136 -21.64 11.30 9.54
C LEU A 136 -22.98 11.73 10.14
N SER A 137 -24.01 11.91 9.31
CA SER A 137 -25.36 12.28 9.75
C SER A 137 -26.26 11.10 10.10
N GLY A 138 -25.82 9.86 9.84
CA GLY A 138 -26.65 8.66 9.99
C GLY A 138 -27.81 8.58 9.00
N ASN A 139 -27.77 9.37 7.91
CA ASN A 139 -28.79 9.35 6.86
C ASN A 139 -28.54 8.17 5.89
N LEU A 140 -28.81 6.97 6.39
CA LEU A 140 -28.54 5.73 5.66
C LEU A 140 -29.44 5.55 4.42
N SER A 141 -30.59 6.22 4.36
CA SER A 141 -31.41 6.26 3.14
C SER A 141 -30.70 7.00 2.02
N THR A 142 -30.05 8.15 2.31
CA THR A 142 -29.21 8.84 1.33
C THR A 142 -27.99 8.01 0.95
N LEU A 143 -27.33 7.35 1.91
CA LEU A 143 -26.21 6.45 1.63
C LEU A 143 -26.60 5.38 0.61
N GLN A 144 -27.77 4.75 0.80
CA GLN A 144 -28.27 3.70 -0.06
C GLN A 144 -28.44 4.13 -1.53
N LEU A 145 -28.76 5.41 -1.80
CA LEU A 145 -28.89 5.94 -3.16
C LEU A 145 -27.57 5.94 -3.94
N TRP A 146 -26.44 5.97 -3.24
CA TRP A 146 -25.11 6.01 -3.85
C TRP A 146 -24.49 4.62 -4.01
N MET A 147 -25.11 3.59 -3.45
CA MET A 147 -24.60 2.22 -3.48
C MET A 147 -24.88 1.54 -4.81
N SER A 148 -23.90 0.77 -5.30
CA SER A 148 -24.09 -0.16 -6.40
C SER A 148 -25.03 -1.31 -5.98
N ASN A 149 -25.70 -1.93 -6.96
CA ASN A 149 -26.51 -3.11 -6.73
C ASN A 149 -26.18 -4.16 -7.81
N PRO A 150 -25.56 -5.29 -7.45
CA PRO A 150 -25.31 -5.75 -6.09
C PRO A 150 -24.13 -5.05 -5.40
N PHE A 151 -24.03 -5.18 -4.07
CA PHE A 151 -23.04 -4.49 -3.24
C PHE A 151 -22.15 -5.48 -2.46
N PRO A 152 -20.85 -5.56 -2.77
CA PRO A 152 -19.86 -6.26 -1.96
C PRO A 152 -19.60 -5.58 -0.61
N LEU A 153 -19.70 -6.36 0.46
CA LEU A 153 -19.30 -6.01 1.82
C LEU A 153 -18.42 -7.14 2.35
N GLY A 154 -17.22 -6.79 2.78
CA GLY A 154 -16.22 -7.75 3.25
C GLY A 154 -15.55 -7.30 4.54
N TYR A 155 -14.98 -8.27 5.25
CA TYR A 155 -13.99 -8.01 6.29
C TYR A 155 -12.59 -8.13 5.71
N TRP A 156 -11.65 -7.36 6.25
CA TRP A 156 -10.23 -7.53 5.96
C TRP A 156 -9.80 -8.99 6.14
N ALA A 157 -8.98 -9.49 5.22
CA ALA A 157 -8.51 -10.88 5.16
C ALA A 157 -9.61 -11.97 5.13
N SER A 158 -10.86 -11.59 4.80
CA SER A 158 -11.98 -12.53 4.67
C SER A 158 -12.54 -12.53 3.24
N GLU A 159 -13.31 -13.57 2.91
CA GLU A 159 -14.05 -13.60 1.65
C GLU A 159 -15.14 -12.51 1.62
N TRP A 160 -15.33 -11.91 0.45
CA TRP A 160 -16.38 -10.93 0.23
C TRP A 160 -17.75 -11.59 0.25
N THR A 161 -18.75 -10.90 0.81
CA THR A 161 -20.15 -11.25 0.61
C THR A 161 -20.82 -10.18 -0.24
N THR A 162 -21.67 -10.60 -1.16
CA THR A 162 -22.41 -9.71 -2.04
C THR A 162 -23.87 -9.68 -1.60
N ARG A 163 -24.41 -8.49 -1.37
CA ARG A 163 -25.77 -8.29 -0.84
C ARG A 163 -26.49 -7.13 -1.53
N SER A 164 -27.78 -7.01 -1.29
CA SER A 164 -28.52 -5.81 -1.70
C SER A 164 -28.14 -4.60 -0.84
N PRO A 165 -28.26 -3.36 -1.36
CA PRO A 165 -28.00 -2.15 -0.57
C PRO A 165 -28.79 -2.09 0.74
N SER A 166 -30.06 -2.52 0.75
CA SER A 166 -30.87 -2.52 1.96
C SER A 166 -30.34 -3.47 3.04
N GLU A 167 -29.85 -4.66 2.67
CA GLU A 167 -29.26 -5.60 3.63
C GLU A 167 -27.95 -5.07 4.21
N VAL A 168 -27.15 -4.39 3.38
CA VAL A 168 -25.91 -3.74 3.83
C VAL A 168 -26.23 -2.59 4.77
N ILE A 169 -27.23 -1.75 4.49
CA ILE A 169 -27.66 -0.69 5.41
C ILE A 169 -28.05 -1.23 6.78
N GLU A 170 -28.79 -2.35 6.84
CA GLU A 170 -29.14 -2.99 8.11
C GLU A 170 -27.90 -3.52 8.84
N GLU A 171 -26.94 -4.13 8.14
CA GLU A 171 -25.67 -4.55 8.75
C GLU A 171 -24.85 -3.36 9.26
N LEU A 172 -24.75 -2.29 8.48
CA LEU A 172 -24.00 -1.09 8.84
C LEU A 172 -24.54 -0.50 10.15
N ARG A 173 -25.87 -0.33 10.22
CA ARG A 173 -26.56 0.18 11.40
C ARG A 173 -26.38 -0.71 12.62
N ALA A 174 -26.46 -2.02 12.45
CA ALA A 174 -26.45 -2.95 13.56
C ALA A 174 -25.04 -3.22 14.12
N TYR A 175 -24.01 -3.23 13.26
CA TYR A 175 -22.72 -3.84 13.62
C TYR A 175 -21.47 -3.09 13.17
N ARG A 176 -21.56 -2.04 12.35
CA ARG A 176 -20.38 -1.43 11.71
C ARG A 176 -20.19 0.03 12.03
N LEU A 177 -21.27 0.78 12.23
CA LEU A 177 -21.18 2.19 12.56
C LEU A 177 -21.00 2.37 14.07
N PRO A 178 -20.21 3.36 14.50
CA PRO A 178 -20.08 3.70 15.91
C PRO A 178 -21.38 4.32 16.44
N GLU A 179 -21.54 4.33 17.76
CA GLU A 179 -22.65 5.04 18.41
C GLU A 179 -22.56 6.55 18.16
N ASN A 180 -21.34 7.11 18.20
CA ASN A 180 -21.07 8.50 17.87
C ASN A 180 -20.56 8.63 16.43
N LEU A 181 -21.46 8.84 15.47
CA LEU A 181 -21.08 8.97 14.04
C LEU A 181 -20.10 10.12 13.76
N GLY A 182 -20.07 11.16 14.59
CA GLY A 182 -19.14 12.28 14.46
C GLY A 182 -17.68 11.92 14.79
N SER A 183 -17.41 10.71 15.31
CA SER A 183 -16.04 10.22 15.51
C SER A 183 -15.44 9.60 14.25
N LEU A 184 -16.23 9.37 13.20
CA LEU A 184 -15.70 8.86 11.94
C LEU A 184 -14.78 9.91 11.31
N THR A 185 -13.59 9.48 10.94
CA THR A 185 -12.64 10.28 10.16
C THR A 185 -12.59 9.75 8.74
N PHE A 186 -12.13 10.57 7.81
CA PHE A 186 -12.02 10.20 6.42
C PHE A 186 -10.78 10.84 5.82
N THR A 187 -10.07 10.12 4.95
CA THR A 187 -9.01 10.68 4.14
C THR A 187 -8.94 10.03 2.76
N SER A 188 -8.54 10.83 1.77
CA SER A 188 -8.15 10.36 0.45
C SER A 188 -6.65 10.29 0.23
N ASN A 189 -5.85 10.80 1.17
CA ASN A 189 -4.40 10.79 1.08
C ASN A 189 -3.88 9.35 1.25
N ARG A 190 -3.32 8.79 0.17
CA ARG A 190 -2.78 7.43 0.15
C ARG A 190 -1.59 7.21 1.08
N GLU A 191 -0.87 8.26 1.47
CA GLU A 191 0.21 8.17 2.48
C GLU A 191 -0.34 7.85 3.87
N GLN A 192 -1.62 8.11 4.11
CA GLN A 192 -2.32 7.80 5.37
C GLN A 192 -3.03 6.44 5.31
N PHE A 193 -2.95 5.73 4.18
CA PHE A 193 -3.56 4.42 4.07
C PHE A 193 -2.67 3.39 4.76
N PRO A 194 -3.26 2.41 5.44
CA PRO A 194 -2.51 1.32 6.03
C PRO A 194 -1.82 0.47 4.95
N PRO A 195 -0.68 -0.16 5.26
CA PRO A 195 0.01 -1.04 4.33
C PRO A 195 -0.78 -2.35 4.17
N LEU A 196 -1.59 -2.44 3.12
CA LEU A 196 -2.46 -3.59 2.83
C LEU A 196 -1.68 -4.81 2.28
N TYR A 197 -0.69 -5.30 3.03
CA TYR A 197 0.28 -6.32 2.59
C TYR A 197 0.98 -6.01 1.25
N GLY A 198 1.16 -4.73 0.93
CA GLY A 198 1.75 -4.28 -0.33
C GLY A 198 0.84 -4.45 -1.56
N MET A 199 -0.41 -4.89 -1.38
CA MET A 199 -1.37 -5.01 -2.48
C MET A 199 -2.18 -3.72 -2.64
N PRO A 200 -2.33 -3.19 -3.87
CA PRO A 200 -3.27 -2.12 -4.13
C PRO A 200 -4.70 -2.64 -3.91
N ILE A 201 -5.48 -1.93 -3.09
CA ILE A 201 -6.85 -2.32 -2.72
C ILE A 201 -7.76 -2.48 -3.93
N GLU A 202 -7.50 -1.75 -5.01
CA GLU A 202 -8.22 -1.80 -6.27
C GLU A 202 -8.16 -3.19 -6.91
N GLY A 203 -7.08 -3.95 -6.69
CA GLY A 203 -6.92 -5.31 -7.21
C GLY A 203 -7.77 -6.36 -6.48
N MET A 204 -8.33 -6.06 -5.31
CA MET A 204 -9.01 -7.05 -4.46
C MET A 204 -10.44 -7.37 -4.90
N LEU A 205 -11.08 -6.51 -5.71
CA LEU A 205 -12.45 -6.73 -6.21
C LEU A 205 -12.49 -7.51 -7.53
N GLY A 206 -11.33 -7.94 -8.03
CA GLY A 206 -11.19 -8.63 -9.30
C GLY A 206 -10.96 -7.68 -10.48
N PRO A 207 -10.53 -8.21 -11.64
CA PRO A 207 -10.08 -7.41 -12.78
C PRO A 207 -11.19 -6.62 -13.48
N ASP A 208 -12.45 -7.03 -13.29
CA ASP A 208 -13.61 -6.43 -13.97
C ASP A 208 -14.19 -5.21 -13.22
N VAL A 209 -13.71 -4.95 -12.00
CA VAL A 209 -14.22 -3.83 -11.18
C VAL A 209 -13.29 -2.63 -11.31
N LYS A 210 -13.74 -1.62 -12.05
CA LYS A 210 -13.04 -0.33 -12.12
C LYS A 210 -13.27 0.49 -10.85
N ILE A 211 -12.21 0.74 -10.11
CA ILE A 211 -12.19 1.67 -8.97
C ILE A 211 -11.53 2.98 -9.41
N GLU A 212 -12.23 4.08 -9.19
CA GLU A 212 -11.77 5.44 -9.50
C GLU A 212 -11.24 6.16 -8.27
N GLN A 213 -11.81 5.90 -7.11
CA GLN A 213 -11.39 6.49 -5.84
C GLN A 213 -11.56 5.52 -4.69
N VAL A 214 -10.72 5.70 -3.67
CA VAL A 214 -10.83 4.99 -2.40
C VAL A 214 -10.75 6.01 -1.29
N LEU A 215 -11.59 5.83 -0.29
CA LEU A 215 -11.60 6.63 0.92
C LEU A 215 -11.27 5.73 2.10
N TYR A 216 -10.24 6.09 2.87
CA TYR A 216 -9.93 5.44 4.13
C TYR A 216 -10.68 6.15 5.25
N SER A 217 -11.23 5.38 6.19
CA SER A 217 -12.02 5.91 7.30
C SER A 217 -11.76 5.13 8.59
N GLU A 218 -11.54 5.84 9.69
CA GLU A 218 -11.38 5.24 11.02
C GLU A 218 -12.58 5.58 11.91
N GLY A 219 -12.67 4.92 13.07
CA GLY A 219 -13.76 5.12 14.03
C GLY A 219 -14.92 4.15 13.81
N TRP A 220 -14.74 3.08 13.05
CA TRP A 220 -15.79 2.09 12.78
C TRP A 220 -15.96 1.13 13.97
N GLY A 221 -17.12 0.47 14.04
CA GLY A 221 -17.46 -0.46 15.11
C GLY A 221 -17.98 0.22 16.37
N ALA A 222 -18.56 -0.57 17.28
CA ALA A 222 -19.21 -0.06 18.49
C ALA A 222 -18.25 0.65 19.46
N ASP A 223 -16.97 0.25 19.46
CA ASP A 223 -15.90 0.84 20.26
C ASP A 223 -15.11 1.94 19.52
N GLY A 224 -15.41 2.15 18.24
CA GLY A 224 -14.70 3.10 17.39
C GLY A 224 -13.24 2.72 17.10
N SER A 225 -12.83 1.47 17.35
CA SER A 225 -11.45 1.04 17.06
C SER A 225 -11.28 0.62 15.59
N GLY A 226 -12.35 0.23 14.90
CA GLY A 226 -12.29 -0.26 13.55
C GLY A 226 -11.99 0.80 12.49
N ALA A 227 -11.79 0.30 11.26
CA ALA A 227 -11.57 1.12 10.08
C ALA A 227 -12.32 0.55 8.88
N ALA A 228 -12.49 1.35 7.83
CA ALA A 228 -13.05 0.92 6.58
C ALA A 228 -12.37 1.57 5.38
N LEU A 229 -12.34 0.84 4.28
CA LEU A 229 -12.05 1.35 2.95
C LEU A 229 -13.35 1.39 2.17
N LEU A 230 -13.70 2.56 1.66
CA LEU A 230 -14.88 2.79 0.84
C LEU A 230 -14.41 2.94 -0.60
N LEU A 231 -14.86 2.06 -1.47
CA LEU A 231 -14.38 1.96 -2.84
C LEU A 231 -15.42 2.56 -3.78
N PHE A 232 -15.00 3.49 -4.64
CA PHE A 232 -15.88 4.20 -5.56
C PHE A 232 -15.47 3.94 -7.00
N GLY A 233 -16.45 3.83 -7.89
CA GLY A 233 -16.21 3.62 -9.31
C GLY A 233 -17.48 3.79 -10.14
N PRO A 234 -17.37 3.76 -11.48
CA PRO A 234 -18.49 4.04 -12.36
C PRO A 234 -19.46 2.85 -12.43
N ASP A 235 -20.76 3.10 -12.51
CA ASP A 235 -21.75 2.12 -12.94
C ASP A 235 -21.76 1.93 -14.47
N GLU A 236 -22.67 1.10 -14.98
CA GLU A 236 -22.81 0.84 -16.41
C GLU A 236 -23.13 2.10 -17.24
N ALA A 237 -23.73 3.11 -16.61
CA ALA A 237 -24.03 4.40 -17.22
C ALA A 237 -22.86 5.40 -17.08
N GLY A 238 -21.76 5.01 -16.44
CA GLY A 238 -20.60 5.85 -16.19
C GLY A 238 -20.73 6.76 -14.96
N ALA A 239 -21.81 6.68 -14.18
CA ALA A 239 -21.98 7.50 -12.99
C ALA A 239 -21.22 6.90 -11.82
N THR A 240 -20.48 7.73 -11.06
CA THR A 240 -19.76 7.26 -9.87
C THR A 240 -20.74 6.75 -8.80
N ARG A 241 -20.45 5.58 -8.25
CA ARG A 241 -21.18 4.92 -7.16
C ARG A 241 -20.19 4.43 -6.10
N LEU A 242 -20.69 4.28 -4.88
CA LEU A 242 -20.03 3.45 -3.88
C LEU A 242 -20.16 1.99 -4.35
N LYS A 243 -19.02 1.37 -4.64
CA LYS A 243 -18.92 0.02 -5.20
C LYS A 243 -18.86 -1.03 -4.11
N ALA A 244 -18.08 -0.80 -3.07
CA ALA A 244 -17.90 -1.75 -1.99
C ALA A 244 -17.47 -1.05 -0.70
N ILE A 245 -17.61 -1.75 0.42
CA ILE A 245 -16.99 -1.40 1.69
C ILE A 245 -16.19 -2.60 2.19
N LEU A 246 -14.94 -2.37 2.58
CA LEU A 246 -14.10 -3.32 3.29
C LEU A 246 -13.90 -2.82 4.71
N VAL A 247 -14.23 -3.64 5.71
CA VAL A 247 -14.17 -3.23 7.13
C VAL A 247 -13.09 -4.04 7.86
N SER A 248 -12.36 -3.39 8.76
CA SER A 248 -11.53 -4.03 9.79
C SER A 248 -12.06 -3.71 11.19
N GLN A 249 -11.94 -4.67 12.11
CA GLN A 249 -12.41 -4.50 13.50
C GLN A 249 -11.45 -3.66 14.35
N GLN A 250 -10.16 -3.58 14.01
CA GLN A 250 -9.17 -2.90 14.84
C GLN A 250 -8.31 -1.90 14.07
N HIS A 251 -7.84 -2.27 12.88
CA HIS A 251 -7.16 -1.46 11.86
C HIS A 251 -6.74 -2.42 10.75
N PHE A 252 -6.31 -1.92 9.58
CA PHE A 252 -5.69 -2.80 8.59
C PHE A 252 -4.19 -2.90 8.91
N ASP A 253 -3.69 -4.13 8.97
CA ASP A 253 -2.32 -4.52 9.29
C ASP A 253 -1.64 -5.30 8.16
#